data_AF-A0A1V9ZLI9-F1
#
_entry.id   AF-A0A1V9ZLI9-F1
#
_cell.length_a   1.000
_cell.length_b   1.000
_cell.length_c   1.000
_cell.angle_alpha   90.00
_cell.angle_beta   90.00
_cell.angle_gamma   90.00
#
_symmetry.space_group_name_H-M   'P 1'
#
loop_
_entity.id
_entity.type
_entity.pdbx_description
1 polymer ?
#
loop_
_entity_poly.entity_id
_entity_poly.type
_entity_poly.pdbx_seq_one_letter_code
_entity_poly.pdbx_strand_id
1 'polypeptide(L)'
;MDHHHPQAATMQTYPSGDYWSTQSVRSAIAASPARSRASTWDSVFSLDALPRPSGLHPHLDEPTKEVKGNVLAIETPKDWCRGQAAEVIWTTVDPAFNAAVLRIEVCNKAWDVPTTIAEHAPNTGCFEWKRVHWGMPIQGDYFIKVYAVSELGVLELVAQSPLFAIVQ
;
A
#
# COMPACT_ATOMS: atom_id res chain seq x y z
N MET A 1 19.96 -44.99 46.15
CA MET A 1 20.22 -44.63 44.75
C MET A 1 18.97 -44.97 43.98
N ASP A 2 18.09 -43.99 43.90
CA ASP A 2 16.90 -43.92 43.05
C ASP A 2 17.25 -44.08 41.57
N HIS A 3 16.46 -44.87 40.83
CA HIS A 3 15.42 -44.32 39.95
C HIS A 3 14.76 -45.43 39.11
N HIS A 4 13.43 -45.45 39.15
CA HIS A 4 12.53 -46.02 38.15
C HIS A 4 12.81 -45.47 36.74
N HIS A 5 12.63 -46.30 35.69
CA HIS A 5 11.71 -45.98 34.58
C HIS A 5 11.33 -47.21 33.73
N PRO A 6 10.10 -47.26 33.16
CA PRO A 6 9.50 -48.44 32.53
C PRO A 6 9.46 -48.38 30.98
N GLN A 7 8.95 -49.47 30.39
CA GLN A 7 8.71 -49.74 28.97
C GLN A 7 7.92 -48.65 28.21
N ALA A 8 8.20 -48.49 26.90
CA ALA A 8 7.25 -47.96 25.92
C ALA A 8 7.49 -48.47 24.49
N ALA A 9 6.53 -49.28 24.02
CA ALA A 9 5.90 -49.34 22.71
C ALA A 9 6.72 -49.22 21.40
N THR A 10 6.84 -50.35 20.70
CA THR A 10 6.81 -50.43 19.24
C THR A 10 5.35 -50.45 18.76
N MET A 11 4.88 -49.48 17.97
CA MET A 11 3.74 -49.67 17.06
C MET A 11 3.64 -48.58 15.98
N GLN A 12 3.29 -49.05 14.77
CA GLN A 12 3.00 -48.35 13.51
C GLN A 12 2.06 -47.14 13.69
N THR A 13 1.95 -46.17 12.79
CA THR A 13 1.09 -46.28 11.59
C THR A 13 1.12 -44.93 10.85
N TYR A 14 1.70 -44.87 9.66
CA TYR A 14 1.39 -43.80 8.71
C TYR A 14 -0.01 -44.06 8.16
N PRO A 15 -0.92 -43.06 8.10
CA PRO A 15 -2.21 -43.25 7.47
C PRO A 15 -2.07 -43.33 5.95
N SER A 16 -2.44 -44.48 5.40
CA SER A 16 -2.82 -44.64 3.99
C SER A 16 -4.12 -43.88 3.72
N GLY A 17 -4.19 -43.20 2.58
CA GLY A 17 -5.38 -42.52 2.09
C GLY A 17 -5.21 -42.07 0.65
N ASP A 18 -5.46 -42.99 -0.28
CA ASP A 18 -5.68 -42.72 -1.70
C ASP A 18 -6.83 -41.73 -1.89
N TYR A 19 -6.67 -40.66 -2.67
CA TYR A 19 -7.77 -40.07 -3.47
C TYR A 19 -7.26 -38.97 -4.41
N TRP A 20 -6.58 -39.35 -5.50
CA TRP A 20 -6.78 -38.67 -6.78
C TRP A 20 -6.40 -39.61 -7.92
N SER A 21 -7.38 -40.39 -8.37
CA SER A 21 -7.39 -40.90 -9.73
C SER A 21 -8.55 -40.23 -10.46
N THR A 22 -8.25 -39.36 -11.39
CA THR A 22 -9.11 -39.11 -12.55
C THR A 22 -8.26 -39.23 -13.81
N GLN A 23 -8.66 -40.17 -14.65
CA GLN A 23 -8.11 -40.41 -15.96
C GLN A 23 -8.42 -39.24 -16.91
N SER A 24 -7.38 -38.86 -17.64
CA SER A 24 -7.37 -38.63 -19.09
C SER A 24 -8.49 -37.79 -19.74
N VAL A 25 -8.12 -36.59 -20.16
CA VAL A 25 -8.57 -36.06 -21.45
C VAL A 25 -7.32 -35.89 -22.32
N ARG A 26 -7.15 -36.77 -23.30
CA ARG A 26 -6.20 -36.57 -24.40
C ARG A 26 -6.66 -35.39 -25.25
N SER A 27 -5.77 -34.47 -25.53
CA SER A 27 -5.62 -33.89 -26.87
C SER A 27 -4.19 -33.36 -27.02
N ALA A 28 -3.50 -33.93 -28.00
CA ALA A 28 -2.15 -33.60 -28.41
C ALA A 28 -2.15 -32.32 -29.24
N ILE A 29 -1.18 -31.42 -29.04
CA ILE A 29 -0.44 -30.77 -30.13
C ILE A 29 0.98 -30.46 -29.63
N ALA A 30 1.96 -30.84 -30.44
CA ALA A 30 3.39 -30.73 -30.21
C ALA A 30 3.92 -29.29 -30.35
N ALA A 31 5.22 -29.17 -30.02
CA ALA A 31 6.16 -28.10 -30.34
C ALA A 31 6.23 -26.90 -29.36
N SER A 32 7.12 -27.01 -28.38
CA SER A 32 8.02 -25.89 -28.04
C SER A 32 9.19 -25.93 -29.02
N PRO A 33 9.59 -24.78 -29.58
CA PRO A 33 10.84 -24.22 -29.09
C PRO A 33 10.84 -22.68 -28.95
N ALA A 34 11.76 -22.24 -28.09
CA ALA A 34 12.38 -20.92 -28.07
C ALA A 34 11.48 -19.71 -27.75
N ARG A 35 11.57 -19.28 -26.48
CA ARG A 35 11.45 -17.87 -26.09
C ARG A 35 12.47 -17.04 -26.88
N SER A 36 11.99 -16.27 -27.84
CA SER A 36 12.71 -15.13 -28.40
C SER A 36 12.01 -13.86 -27.94
N ARG A 37 12.67 -13.15 -27.01
CA ARG A 37 12.38 -11.74 -26.71
C ARG A 37 12.81 -10.94 -27.94
N ALA A 38 11.86 -10.31 -28.63
CA ALA A 38 12.15 -9.24 -29.55
C ALA A 38 11.19 -8.09 -29.24
N SER A 39 11.79 -6.96 -28.90
CA SER A 39 11.17 -5.69 -28.58
C SER A 39 10.40 -5.13 -29.77
N THR A 40 9.13 -4.79 -29.56
CA THR A 40 8.38 -3.89 -30.43
C THR A 40 7.68 -2.86 -29.56
N TRP A 41 8.47 -1.92 -29.02
CA TRP A 41 7.97 -0.64 -28.52
C TRP A 41 8.45 0.53 -29.39
N ASP A 42 8.92 0.25 -30.60
CA ASP A 42 9.31 1.28 -31.55
C ASP A 42 8.20 1.55 -32.55
N SER A 43 7.91 2.85 -32.70
CA SER A 43 7.02 3.47 -33.68
C SER A 43 5.53 3.25 -33.46
N VAL A 44 4.82 4.26 -32.95
CA VAL A 44 4.14 5.28 -33.77
C VAL A 44 3.79 6.46 -32.86
N PHE A 45 4.49 7.59 -32.96
CA PHE A 45 3.98 8.96 -32.83
C PHE A 45 5.16 9.91 -33.08
N SER A 46 5.67 9.90 -34.31
CA SER A 46 6.22 11.10 -34.90
C SER A 46 5.13 11.68 -35.80
N LEU A 47 4.53 12.78 -35.37
CA LEU A 47 3.81 13.65 -36.28
C LEU A 47 4.13 15.10 -35.94
N ASP A 48 4.81 15.71 -36.89
CA ASP A 48 4.92 17.13 -37.21
C ASP A 48 5.55 18.12 -36.21
N ALA A 49 6.77 18.49 -36.59
CA ALA A 49 7.34 19.80 -36.36
C ALA A 49 6.68 20.84 -37.28
N LEU A 50 6.03 21.86 -36.71
CA LEU A 50 5.79 23.16 -37.37
C LEU A 50 5.88 24.31 -36.34
N PRO A 51 6.20 25.53 -36.78
CA PRO A 51 6.98 26.51 -36.01
C PRO A 51 6.15 27.34 -35.01
N ARG A 52 6.83 27.82 -33.96
CA ARG A 52 6.34 28.81 -32.99
C ARG A 52 5.71 30.03 -33.66
N PRO A 53 4.50 30.43 -33.25
CA PRO A 53 4.10 31.83 -33.24
C PRO A 53 4.25 32.38 -31.81
N SER A 54 5.13 33.37 -31.65
CA SER A 54 5.08 34.28 -30.52
C SER A 54 3.76 35.05 -30.58
N GLY A 55 2.89 34.85 -29.60
CA GLY A 55 1.58 35.50 -29.55
C GLY A 55 0.92 35.33 -28.18
N LEU A 56 1.06 36.38 -27.37
CA LEU A 56 0.23 36.79 -26.24
C LEU A 56 -1.00 35.91 -25.94
N HIS A 57 -1.00 35.24 -24.79
CA HIS A 57 -2.21 34.67 -24.19
C HIS A 57 -2.44 35.32 -22.82
N PRO A 58 -3.66 35.84 -22.54
CA PRO A 58 -3.99 36.39 -21.24
C PRO A 58 -4.03 35.26 -20.19
N HIS A 59 -3.51 35.60 -19.02
CA HIS A 59 -3.47 34.79 -17.80
C HIS A 59 -4.89 34.39 -17.38
N LEU A 60 -5.37 33.27 -17.92
CA LEU A 60 -6.50 32.54 -17.37
C LEU A 60 -6.00 31.87 -16.08
N ASP A 61 -6.56 32.33 -14.96
CA ASP A 61 -6.32 31.83 -13.63
C ASP A 61 -6.20 30.29 -13.62
N GLU A 62 -5.03 29.80 -13.23
CA GLU A 62 -4.94 28.45 -12.69
C GLU A 62 -5.97 28.35 -11.56
N PRO A 63 -6.81 27.30 -11.50
CA PRO A 63 -7.60 27.06 -10.31
C PRO A 63 -6.59 26.81 -9.19
N THR A 64 -6.40 27.81 -8.34
CA THR A 64 -5.77 27.65 -7.03
C THR A 64 -6.44 26.46 -6.41
N LYS A 65 -5.75 25.31 -6.36
CA LYS A 65 -6.18 24.15 -5.59
C LYS A 65 -6.42 24.69 -4.20
N GLU A 66 -7.69 24.87 -3.87
CA GLU A 66 -8.14 25.25 -2.55
C GLU A 66 -7.53 24.20 -1.64
N VAL A 67 -6.50 24.59 -0.88
CA VAL A 67 -5.91 23.73 0.13
C VAL A 67 -6.96 23.68 1.21
N LYS A 68 -7.95 22.80 1.03
CA LYS A 68 -8.97 22.47 2.01
C LYS A 68 -8.19 22.19 3.28
N GLY A 69 -8.37 23.06 4.29
CA GLY A 69 -7.59 23.01 5.51
C GLY A 69 -7.62 21.60 6.10
N ASN A 70 -6.49 21.15 6.66
CA ASN A 70 -6.43 19.85 7.30
C ASN A 70 -7.53 19.77 8.37
N VAL A 71 -8.44 18.84 8.17
CA VAL A 71 -9.63 18.62 8.99
C VAL A 71 -9.27 17.78 10.22
N LEU A 72 -8.23 16.95 10.09
CA LEU A 72 -7.56 16.25 11.18
C LEU A 72 -6.11 16.73 11.30
N ALA A 73 -5.57 16.71 12.53
CA ALA A 73 -4.15 16.88 12.79
C ALA A 73 -3.55 15.54 13.18
N ILE A 74 -2.53 15.09 12.44
CA ILE A 74 -1.82 13.84 12.71
C ILE A 74 -0.61 14.16 13.60
N GLU A 75 -0.46 13.45 14.71
CA GLU A 75 0.75 13.54 15.53
C GLU A 75 1.93 12.96 14.76
N THR A 76 3.08 13.64 14.80
CA THR A 76 4.29 13.16 14.12
C THR A 76 4.68 11.79 14.64
N PRO A 77 4.69 10.75 13.78
CA PRO A 77 5.11 9.42 14.21
C PRO A 77 6.57 9.44 14.66
N LYS A 78 6.87 8.78 15.77
CA LYS A 78 8.24 8.66 16.30
C LYS A 78 8.75 7.25 16.04
N ASP A 79 9.89 7.17 15.35
CA ASP A 79 10.74 5.98 15.26
C ASP A 79 10.01 4.67 14.91
N TRP A 80 9.38 4.62 13.75
CA TRP A 80 8.75 3.40 13.25
C TRP A 80 9.80 2.36 12.86
N CYS A 81 10.00 1.36 13.72
CA CYS A 81 10.88 0.23 13.48
C CYS A 81 10.25 -0.79 12.52
N ARG A 82 11.01 -1.24 11.54
CA ARG A 82 10.56 -2.33 10.65
C ARG A 82 10.25 -3.58 11.44
N GLY A 83 9.17 -4.24 11.05
CA GLY A 83 8.71 -5.48 11.67
C GLY A 83 8.04 -5.29 13.03
N GLN A 84 7.98 -4.07 13.59
CA GLN A 84 7.26 -3.74 14.82
C GLN A 84 5.88 -3.14 14.50
N ALA A 85 5.00 -3.16 15.50
CA ALA A 85 3.75 -2.42 15.46
C ALA A 85 4.04 -0.91 15.54
N ALA A 86 3.19 -0.12 14.90
CA ALA A 86 3.32 1.32 14.82
C ALA A 86 1.93 1.94 14.97
N GLU A 87 1.85 3.09 15.64
CA GLU A 87 0.59 3.80 15.85
C GLU A 87 0.53 5.07 15.04
N VAL A 88 -0.63 5.34 14.46
CA VAL A 88 -1.01 6.62 13.87
C VAL A 88 -2.01 7.27 14.81
N ILE A 89 -1.70 8.44 15.33
CA ILE A 89 -2.57 9.20 16.25
C ILE A 89 -3.00 10.48 15.54
N TRP A 90 -4.28 10.84 15.68
CA TRP A 90 -4.81 12.09 15.15
C TRP A 90 -5.86 12.69 16.06
N THR A 91 -6.10 13.99 15.89
CA THR A 91 -7.18 14.72 16.55
C THR A 91 -8.01 15.46 15.50
N THR A 92 -9.33 15.42 15.65
CA THR A 92 -10.26 16.20 14.82
C THR A 92 -10.15 17.67 15.15
N VAL A 93 -9.81 18.49 14.15
CA VAL A 93 -9.65 19.95 14.30
C VAL A 93 -10.94 20.67 13.92
N ASP A 94 -11.63 20.19 12.89
CA ASP A 94 -12.90 20.73 12.45
C ASP A 94 -14.07 19.95 13.09
N PRO A 95 -14.88 20.58 13.97
CA PRO A 95 -16.03 19.91 14.59
C PRO A 95 -17.15 19.56 13.59
N ALA A 96 -17.16 20.14 12.38
CA ALA A 96 -18.12 19.76 11.34
C ALA A 96 -17.77 18.43 10.67
N PHE A 97 -16.55 17.93 10.86
CA PHE A 97 -16.11 16.68 10.26
C PHE A 97 -16.60 15.46 11.02
N ASN A 98 -17.39 14.63 10.33
CA ASN A 98 -18.09 13.49 10.91
C ASN A 98 -17.90 12.19 10.11
N ALA A 99 -16.82 12.06 9.34
CA ALA A 99 -16.55 10.82 8.61
C ALA A 99 -16.34 9.65 9.60
N ALA A 100 -17.09 8.57 9.39
CA ALA A 100 -17.02 7.39 10.26
C ALA A 100 -15.77 6.52 9.99
N VAL A 101 -15.30 6.52 8.75
CA VAL A 101 -14.22 5.64 8.27
C VAL A 101 -13.20 6.45 7.50
N LEU A 102 -11.92 6.11 7.71
CA LEU A 102 -10.76 6.74 7.11
C LEU A 102 -9.94 5.70 6.35
N ARG A 103 -9.30 6.13 5.26
CA ARG A 103 -8.20 5.41 4.61
C ARG A 103 -6.89 6.06 5.02
N ILE A 104 -5.91 5.25 5.38
CA ILE A 104 -4.60 5.71 5.87
C ILE A 104 -3.51 5.15 4.98
N GLU A 105 -2.67 6.05 4.48
CA GLU A 105 -1.56 5.74 3.59
C GLU A 105 -0.25 6.28 4.13
N VAL A 106 0.81 5.51 3.95
CA VAL A 106 2.18 5.92 4.20
C VAL A 106 2.83 6.19 2.85
N CYS A 107 3.30 7.41 2.65
CA CYS A 107 3.95 7.88 1.44
C CYS A 107 5.41 8.23 1.73
N ASN A 108 6.22 8.36 0.69
CA ASN A 108 7.58 8.90 0.79
C ASN A 108 7.78 9.93 -0.33
N LYS A 109 8.60 10.96 -0.10
CA LYS A 109 8.89 11.95 -1.14
C LYS A 109 9.63 11.41 -2.36
N ALA A 110 10.36 10.31 -2.21
CA ALA A 110 11.19 9.75 -3.27
C ALA A 110 10.40 8.88 -4.28
N TRP A 111 9.12 8.55 -4.01
CA TRP A 111 8.30 7.75 -4.92
C TRP A 111 6.80 8.04 -4.78
N ASP A 112 6.07 7.81 -5.87
CA ASP A 112 4.63 8.13 -5.94
C ASP A 112 3.70 6.99 -5.50
N VAL A 113 4.25 5.80 -5.22
CA VAL A 113 3.45 4.63 -4.83
C VAL A 113 3.24 4.60 -3.31
N PRO A 114 2.01 4.85 -2.79
CA PRO A 114 1.74 4.79 -1.36
C PRO A 114 1.69 3.34 -0.87
N THR A 115 1.96 3.16 0.42
CA THR A 115 1.62 1.93 1.16
C THR A 115 0.33 2.18 1.92
N THR A 116 -0.78 1.58 1.48
CA THR A 116 -2.04 1.67 2.22
C THR A 116 -1.99 0.75 3.43
N ILE A 117 -2.06 1.33 4.63
CA ILE A 117 -1.99 0.58 5.89
C ILE A 117 -3.38 0.32 6.49
N ALA A 118 -4.39 1.10 6.06
CA ALA A 118 -5.79 0.86 6.35
C ALA A 118 -6.66 1.38 5.20
N GLU A 119 -7.52 0.54 4.64
CA GLU A 119 -8.58 1.00 3.72
C GLU A 119 -9.81 1.51 4.51
N HIS A 120 -10.05 0.93 5.69
CA HIS A 120 -11.21 1.23 6.53
C HIS A 120 -10.84 1.29 8.02
N ALA A 121 -10.16 2.35 8.44
CA ALA A 121 -9.89 2.65 9.84
C ALA A 121 -11.08 3.42 10.46
N PRO A 122 -11.60 3.00 11.62
CA PRO A 122 -12.55 3.82 12.37
C PRO A 122 -11.96 5.19 12.72
N ASN A 123 -12.75 6.26 12.63
CA ASN A 123 -12.33 7.60 13.05
C ASN A 123 -12.39 7.76 14.58
N THR A 124 -11.54 7.03 15.31
CA THR A 124 -11.49 7.03 16.78
C THR A 124 -10.33 7.82 17.37
N GLY A 125 -9.49 8.43 16.53
CA GLY A 125 -8.31 9.20 16.94
C GLY A 125 -6.99 8.40 16.96
N CYS A 126 -7.03 7.07 16.79
CA CYS A 126 -5.84 6.27 16.62
C CYS A 126 -6.06 5.03 15.74
N PHE A 127 -4.98 4.56 15.12
CA PHE A 127 -4.92 3.31 14.38
C PHE A 127 -3.58 2.62 14.59
N GLU A 128 -3.63 1.34 14.98
CA GLU A 128 -2.44 0.49 15.09
C GLU A 128 -2.16 -0.24 13.77
N TRP A 129 -1.06 0.11 13.14
CA TRP A 129 -0.47 -0.70 12.09
C TRP A 129 0.34 -1.84 12.70
N LYS A 130 -0.23 -3.04 12.69
CA LYS A 130 0.33 -4.25 13.33
C LYS A 130 1.79 -4.54 13.00
N ARG A 131 2.24 -4.17 11.80
CA ARG A 131 3.61 -4.46 11.38
C ARG A 131 4.08 -3.54 10.25
N VAL A 132 5.04 -2.67 10.56
CA VAL A 132 5.80 -1.92 9.56
C VAL A 132 6.51 -2.91 8.63
N HIS A 133 6.30 -2.78 7.33
CA HIS A 133 6.81 -3.76 6.38
C HIS A 133 8.34 -3.73 6.28
N TRP A 134 8.98 -4.91 6.31
CA TRP A 134 10.44 -5.07 6.18
C TRP A 134 11.00 -4.52 4.86
N GLY A 135 10.19 -4.50 3.80
CA GLY A 135 10.55 -3.98 2.49
C GLY A 135 10.58 -2.45 2.40
N MET A 136 10.12 -1.74 3.42
CA MET A 136 10.21 -0.27 3.43
C MET A 136 11.66 0.17 3.67
N PRO A 137 12.22 1.07 2.84
CA PRO A 137 13.54 1.63 3.05
C PRO A 137 13.68 2.31 4.41
N ILE A 138 14.80 2.07 5.10
CA ILE A 138 15.21 2.82 6.30
C ILE A 138 15.72 4.18 5.85
N GLN A 139 14.85 5.18 5.89
CA GLN A 139 15.18 6.56 5.53
C GLN A 139 14.13 7.52 6.10
N GLY A 140 14.42 8.82 5.97
CA GLY A 140 13.47 9.88 6.27
C GLY A 140 12.44 10.12 5.16
N ASP A 141 11.80 11.28 5.25
CA ASP A 141 10.85 11.79 4.26
C ASP A 141 9.58 10.95 4.04
N TYR A 142 9.27 10.07 4.99
CA TYR A 142 7.95 9.46 5.05
C TYR A 142 6.93 10.45 5.60
N PHE A 143 5.70 10.36 5.13
CA PHE A 143 4.57 11.11 5.67
C PHE A 143 3.31 10.28 5.53
N ILE A 144 2.33 10.56 6.38
CA ILE A 144 1.03 9.90 6.37
C ILE A 144 0.04 10.80 5.66
N LYS A 145 -0.79 10.21 4.81
CA LYS A 145 -2.01 10.83 4.28
C LYS A 145 -3.22 10.09 4.81
N VAL A 146 -4.21 10.85 5.24
CA VAL A 146 -5.49 10.32 5.70
C VAL A 146 -6.57 10.86 4.78
N TYR A 147 -7.40 9.94 4.29
CA TYR A 147 -8.49 10.23 3.40
C TYR A 147 -9.82 9.85 4.04
N ALA A 148 -10.85 10.62 3.74
CA ALA A 148 -12.23 10.27 4.05
C ALA A 148 -13.03 10.14 2.76
N VAL A 149 -14.10 9.36 2.79
CA VAL A 149 -15.06 9.31 1.69
C VAL A 149 -16.04 10.46 1.88
N SER A 150 -16.13 11.37 0.91
CA SER A 150 -17.11 12.46 0.92
C SER A 150 -18.52 11.94 0.70
N GLU A 151 -19.52 12.80 0.88
CA GLU A 151 -20.93 12.48 0.61
C GLU A 151 -21.16 12.04 -0.85
N LEU A 152 -20.28 12.46 -1.76
CA LEU A 152 -20.31 12.09 -3.18
C LEU A 152 -19.60 10.77 -3.47
N GLY A 153 -19.10 10.07 -2.45
CA GLY A 153 -18.38 8.80 -2.60
C GLY A 153 -16.94 8.95 -3.10
N VAL A 154 -16.37 10.16 -3.06
CA VAL A 154 -15.01 10.45 -3.53
C VAL A 154 -14.05 10.46 -2.35
N LEU A 155 -12.86 9.88 -2.52
CA LEU A 155 -11.79 9.98 -1.53
C LEU A 155 -11.22 11.41 -1.50
N GLU A 156 -11.40 12.09 -0.39
CA GLU A 156 -10.85 13.42 -0.13
C GLU A 156 -9.73 13.34 0.89
N LEU A 157 -8.63 14.07 0.63
CA LEU A 157 -7.55 14.22 1.59
C LEU A 157 -8.03 15.10 2.74
N VAL A 158 -8.01 14.55 3.96
CA VAL A 158 -8.48 15.26 5.17
C VAL A 158 -7.35 15.60 6.12
N ALA A 159 -6.20 14.93 6.00
CA ALA A 159 -5.00 15.30 6.75
C ALA A 159 -3.72 14.76 6.13
N GLN A 160 -2.62 15.44 6.46
CA GLN A 160 -1.27 15.01 6.16
C GLN A 160 -0.37 15.25 7.37
N SER A 161 0.47 14.28 7.72
CA SER A 161 1.42 14.42 8.83
C SER A 161 2.65 15.23 8.42
N PRO A 162 3.43 15.73 9.39
CA PRO A 162 4.82 16.07 9.18
C PRO A 162 5.65 14.86 8.72
N LEU A 163 6.87 15.14 8.27
CA LEU A 163 7.79 14.09 7.84
C LEU A 163 8.35 13.33 9.03
N PHE A 164 8.55 12.03 8.85
CA PHE A 164 9.17 11.14 9.82
C PHE A 164 10.10 10.13 9.13
N ALA A 165 10.79 9.33 9.93
CA ALA A 165 11.70 8.30 9.45
C ALA A 165 11.21 6.90 9.85
N ILE A 166 11.46 5.94 8.97
CA ILE A 166 11.41 4.52 9.30
C ILE A 166 12.83 4.08 9.68
N VAL A 167 12.93 3.38 10.80
CA VAL A 167 14.20 2.94 11.40
C VAL A 167 14.27 1.42 11.48
N GLN A 168 15.42 0.89 11.94
CA GLN A 168 15.68 -0.55 11.99
C GLN A 168 14.87 -1.28 13.06
#